data_AF-A0A2D1SRY8-F1
#
_entry.id   AF-A0A2D1SRY8-F1
#
_cell.length_a   1.000
_cell.length_b   1.000
_cell.length_c   1.000
_cell.angle_alpha   90.00
_cell.angle_beta   90.00
_cell.angle_gamma   90.00
#
_symmetry.space_group_name_H-M   'P 1'
#
loop_
_entity.id
_entity.type
_entity.pdbx_description
1 polymer ?
#
loop_
_entity_poly.entity_id
_entity_poly.type
_entity_poly.pdbx_seq_one_letter_code
_entity_poly.pdbx_strand_id
1 'polypeptide(L)' 'MSIITAGLLISFSGIVVVCLGLFDVLPNAGTTLNYVFIGIGWVFILIGIVVRIIGMKVEKKHTR' A
#
# COMPACT_ATOMS: atom_id res chain seq x y z
N MET A 1 -2.77 -17.05 -7.81
CA MET A 1 -2.94 -16.34 -6.52
C MET A 1 -4.23 -15.55 -6.61
N SER A 2 -5.09 -15.58 -5.58
CA SER A 2 -6.35 -14.85 -5.63
C SER A 2 -6.08 -13.34 -5.68
N ILE A 3 -6.90 -12.61 -6.43
CA ILE A 3 -6.78 -11.16 -6.62
C ILE A 3 -6.89 -10.40 -5.28
N ILE A 4 -7.56 -11.01 -4.31
CA ILE A 4 -7.61 -10.55 -2.91
C ILE A 4 -6.22 -10.60 -2.27
N THR A 5 -5.48 -11.69 -2.48
CA THR A 5 -4.15 -11.90 -1.92
C THR A 5 -3.17 -10.87 -2.49
N ALA A 6 -3.32 -10.53 -3.78
CA ALA A 6 -2.54 -9.45 -4.41
C ALA A 6 -2.87 -8.07 -3.81
N GLY A 7 -4.16 -7.75 -3.60
CA GLY A 7 -4.56 -6.52 -2.91
C GLY A 7 -4.04 -6.43 -1.47
N LEU A 8 -4.02 -7.54 -0.75
CA LEU A 8 -3.49 -7.63 0.62
C LEU A 8 -1.98 -7.38 0.62
N LEU A 9 -1.24 -7.96 -0.33
CA LEU A 9 0.21 -7.77 -0.48
C LEU A 9 0.58 -6.30 -0.78
N ILE A 10 -0.19 -5.65 -1.67
CA ILE A 10 0.01 -4.24 -2.03
C ILE A 10 -0.28 -3.33 -0.82
N SER A 11 -1.37 -3.57 -0.08
CA SER A 11 -1.65 -2.82 1.15
C SER A 11 -0.57 -3.04 2.23
N PHE A 12 -0.07 -4.27 2.37
CA PHE A 12 1.00 -4.58 3.32
C PHE A 12 2.32 -3.88 2.95
N SER A 13 2.66 -3.88 1.65
CA SER A 13 3.80 -3.14 1.11
C SER A 13 3.67 -1.63 1.39
N GLY A 14 2.50 -1.04 1.17
CA GLY A 14 2.26 0.38 1.45
C GLY A 14 2.45 0.76 2.92
N ILE A 15 1.96 -0.08 3.84
CA ILE A 15 2.14 0.13 5.29
C ILE A 15 3.62 0.04 5.68
N VAL A 16 4.36 -0.93 5.13
CA VAL A 16 5.80 -1.07 5.38
C VAL A 16 6.58 0.16 4.89
N VAL A 17 6.23 0.70 3.72
CA VAL A 17 6.85 1.92 3.18
C VAL A 17 6.57 3.14 4.07
N VAL A 18 5.35 3.29 4.58
CA VAL A 18 5.01 4.36 5.54
C VAL A 18 5.79 4.19 6.84
N CYS A 19 5.88 2.98 7.38
CA CYS A 19 6.63 2.71 8.61
C CYS A 19 8.12 3.01 8.44
N LEU A 20 8.73 2.69 7.30
CA LEU A 20 10.11 3.02 6.99
C LEU A 20 10.36 4.53 6.94
N GLY A 21 9.42 5.30 6.39
CA GLY A 21 9.50 6.77 6.38
C GLY A 21 9.22 7.41 7.75
N LEU A 22 8.36 6.82 8.58
CA LEU A 22 8.07 7.34 9.93
C LEU A 22 9.17 7.03 10.95
N PHE A 23 9.79 5.87 10.85
CA PHE A 23 10.85 5.47 11.79
C PHE A 23 12.23 6.04 11.45
N ASP A 24 12.33 6.91 10.43
CA ASP A 24 13.60 7.50 9.99
C ASP A 24 14.67 6.40 9.76
N VAL A 25 14.23 5.23 9.27
CA VAL A 25 15.10 4.05 9.09
C VAL A 25 16.12 4.29 7.98
N LEU A 26 15.92 5.34 7.16
CA LEU A 26 16.92 5.83 6.22
C LEU A 26 17.87 6.82 6.95
N PRO A 27 19.03 6.37 7.46
CA PRO A 27 20.02 7.30 7.95
C PRO A 27 20.41 8.22 6.78
N ASN A 28 20.31 9.54 6.99
CA ASN A 28 20.65 10.59 6.03
C ASN A 28 19.52 11.06 5.08
N ALA A 29 18.27 10.67 5.29
CA ALA A 29 17.14 11.30 4.61
C ALA A 29 16.84 12.66 5.27
N GLY A 30 17.18 13.79 4.62
CA GLY A 30 16.75 15.11 5.10
C GLY A 30 15.23 15.17 5.29
N THR A 31 14.74 16.04 6.18
CA THR A 31 13.31 16.19 6.54
C THR A 31 12.36 16.23 5.33
N THR A 32 12.81 16.78 4.20
CA THR A 32 12.09 16.79 2.92
C THR A 32 11.87 15.39 2.33
N LEU A 33 12.89 14.51 2.35
CA LEU A 33 12.79 13.14 1.80
C LEU A 33 11.85 12.27 2.64
N ASN A 34 11.82 12.45 3.96
CA ASN A 34 10.87 11.73 4.82
C ASN A 34 9.42 12.09 4.50
N TYR A 35 9.15 13.37 4.25
CA TYR A 35 7.82 13.83 3.84
C TYR A 35 7.40 13.22 2.49
N VAL A 36 8.34 13.09 1.55
CA VAL A 36 8.10 12.45 0.25
C VAL A 36 7.81 10.96 0.43
N PHE A 37 8.56 10.26 1.29
CA PHE A 37 8.33 8.84 1.59
C PHE A 37 6.97 8.60 2.25
N ILE A 38 6.58 9.44 3.21
CA ILE A 38 5.25 9.41 3.83
C ILE A 38 4.17 9.62 2.75
N GLY A 39 4.37 10.59 1.84
CA GLY A 39 3.44 10.85 0.74
C GLY A 39 3.30 9.65 -0.22
N ILE A 40 4.41 9.03 -0.62
CA ILE A 40 4.40 7.84 -1.48
C ILE A 40 3.70 6.67 -0.77
N GLY A 41 3.94 6.50 0.53
CA GLY A 41 3.28 5.48 1.33
C GLY A 41 1.75 5.64 1.36
N TRP A 42 1.25 6.88 1.48
CA TRP A 42 -0.18 7.18 1.38
C TRP A 42 -0.78 6.79 0.02
N VAL A 43 -0.07 7.07 -1.08
CA VAL A 43 -0.50 6.70 -2.44
C VAL A 43 -0.57 5.17 -2.59
N PHE A 44 0.41 4.44 -2.05
CA PHE A 44 0.41 2.97 -2.05
C PHE A 44 -0.76 2.37 -1.25
N ILE A 45 -1.11 2.94 -0.11
CA ILE A 45 -2.28 2.52 0.68
C ILE A 45 -3.57 2.70 -0.14
N LEU A 46 -3.70 3.84 -0.82
CA LEU A 46 -4.88 4.18 -1.62
C LEU A 46 -5.05 3.21 -2.80
N ILE A 47 -3.96 2.90 -3.50
CA ILE A 47 -3.94 1.90 -4.58
C ILE A 47 -4.28 0.50 -4.05
N GLY A 48 -3.71 0.09 -2.91
CA GLY A 48 -4.00 -1.20 -2.29
C GLY A 48 -5.48 -1.37 -1.93
N ILE A 49 -6.12 -0.33 -1.41
CA ILE A 49 -7.57 -0.33 -1.12
C ILE A 49 -8.37 -0.48 -2.42
N VAL A 50 -8.04 0.27 -3.47
CA VAL A 50 -8.73 0.19 -4.77
C VAL A 50 -8.62 -1.22 -5.36
N VAL A 51 -7.42 -1.80 -5.37
CA VAL A 51 -7.19 -3.17 -5.87
C VAL A 51 -7.97 -4.19 -5.05
N ARG A 52 -8.02 -4.03 -3.72
CA ARG A 52 -8.81 -4.91 -2.83
C ARG A 52 -10.31 -4.82 -3.13
N ILE A 53 -10.85 -3.62 -3.33
CA ILE A 53 -12.26 -3.40 -3.68
C ILE A 53 -12.60 -4.02 -5.04
N ILE A 54 -11.75 -3.83 -6.04
CA ILE A 54 -11.90 -4.44 -7.37
C ILE A 54 -11.87 -5.96 -7.24
N GLY A 55 -10.93 -6.50 -6.46
CA GLY A 55 -10.81 -7.93 -6.22
C GLY A 55 -12.07 -8.54 -5.59
N MET A 56 -12.62 -7.90 -4.56
CA MET A 56 -13.87 -8.32 -3.94
C MET A 56 -15.07 -8.24 -4.90
N LYS A 57 -15.11 -7.25 -5.80
CA LYS A 57 -16.16 -7.15 -6.83
C LYS A 57 -16.06 -8.28 -7.85
N VAL A 58 -14.85 -8.65 -8.27
CA VAL A 58 -14.61 -9.73 -9.24
C VAL A 58 -15.04 -11.08 -8.66
N GLU A 59 -14.68 -11.37 -7.41
CA GLU A 59 -15.13 -12.59 -6.74
C GLU A 59 -16.65 -12.68 -6.58
N LYS A 60 -17.30 -11.59 -6.13
CA LYS A 60 -18.76 -11.55 -6.01
C LYS A 60 -19.48 -11.76 -7.34
N LYS A 61 -18.83 -11.43 -8.46
CA LYS A 61 -19.38 -11.63 -9.81
C LYS A 61 -19.16 -13.06 -10.33
N HIS A 62 -18.18 -13.79 -9.79
CA HIS A 62 -17.89 -15.17 -10.16
C HIS A 62 -18.73 -16.20 -9.40
N THR A 63 -19.31 -15.81 -8.25
CA THR A 63 -20.22 -16.66 -7.44
C THR A 63 -21.70 -16.54 -7.85
N ARG A 64 -22.04 -15.76 -8.88
CA ARG A 64 -23.38 -15.75 -9.51
C ARG A 64 -23.32 -16.40 -10.88
#